data_AF-A0A7X1B750-F1
#
_entry.id   AF-A0A7X1B750-F1
#
_cell.length_a   1.000
_cell.length_b   1.000
_cell.length_c   1.000
_cell.angle_alpha   90.00
_cell.angle_beta   90.00
_cell.angle_gamma   90.00
#
_symmetry.space_group_name_H-M   'P 1'
#
loop_
_entity.id
_entity.type
_entity.pdbx_description
1 polymer ?
#
loop_
_entity_poly.entity_id
_entity_poly.type
_entity_poly.pdbx_seq_one_letter_code
_entity_poly.pdbx_strand_id
1 'polypeptide(L)' 'MKSKVRKNKPSELNLGICIAIGTGVGVAIGTALGIIAVGIAIGASIGVAVGTIFHNRQSD' A
#
# COMPACT_ATOMS: atom_id res chain seq x y z
N MET A 1 3.68 24.00 31.34
CA MET A 1 3.02 22.86 30.68
C MET A 1 3.56 22.75 29.25
N LYS A 2 4.62 21.97 28.99
CA LYS A 2 5.18 21.82 27.62
C LYS A 2 4.43 20.70 26.92
N SER A 3 3.41 21.05 26.14
CA SER A 3 2.68 20.12 25.28
C SER A 3 3.66 19.44 24.33
N LYS A 4 3.83 18.14 24.52
CA LYS A 4 4.68 17.27 23.71
C LYS A 4 3.99 17.13 22.36
N VAL A 5 4.27 18.06 21.45
CA VAL A 5 3.89 17.97 20.04
C VAL A 5 4.45 16.64 19.53
N ARG A 6 3.58 15.62 19.46
CA ARG A 6 3.94 14.30 18.94
C ARG A 6 4.34 14.55 17.50
N LYS A 7 5.64 14.44 17.21
CA LYS A 7 6.15 14.47 15.85
C LYS A 7 5.43 13.35 15.09
N ASN A 8 4.39 13.69 14.36
CA ASN A 8 3.83 12.83 13.34
C ASN A 8 4.94 12.72 12.29
N LYS A 9 5.80 11.70 12.42
CA LYS A 9 6.81 11.40 11.40
C LYS A 9 6.02 11.29 10.09
N PRO A 10 6.32 12.09 9.05
CA PRO A 10 5.68 11.91 7.76
C PRO A 10 5.92 10.45 7.39
N SER A 11 4.81 9.75 7.26
CA SER A 11 4.69 8.32 7.05
C SER A 11 5.75 7.85 6.06
N GLU A 12 6.72 7.10 6.55
CA GLU A 12 7.41 6.12 5.71
C GLU A 12 6.31 5.37 4.97
N LEU A 13 6.42 5.33 3.65
CA LEU A 13 5.42 4.70 2.79
C LEU A 13 5.60 3.20 2.98
N ASN A 14 5.06 2.71 4.09
CA ASN A 14 5.28 1.38 4.58
C ASN A 14 4.68 0.38 3.60
N LEU A 15 5.36 -0.75 3.40
CA LEU A 15 4.91 -1.86 2.57
C LEU A 15 3.42 -2.21 2.77
N GLY A 16 2.94 -2.19 4.02
CA GLY A 16 1.54 -2.43 4.36
C GLY A 16 0.54 -1.44 3.73
N ILE A 17 0.91 -0.16 3.57
CA ILE A 17 0.07 0.86 2.92
C ILE A 17 -0.01 0.60 1.41
N CYS A 18 1.12 0.29 0.76
CA CYS A 18 1.12 -0.07 -0.67
C CYS A 18 0.28 -1.32 -0.94
N ILE A 19 0.39 -2.33 -0.07
CA ILE A 19 -0.40 -3.57 -0.19
C ILE A 19 -1.88 -3.27 0.02
N ALA A 20 -2.26 -2.48 1.02
CA ALA A 20 -3.65 -2.11 1.29
C ALA A 20 -4.28 -1.33 0.12
N ILE A 21 -3.55 -0.37 -0.45
CA ILE A 21 -4.01 0.39 -1.62
C ILE A 21 -4.10 -0.53 -2.84
N GLY A 22 -3.06 -1.32 -3.11
CA GLY A 22 -3.02 -2.25 -4.25
C GLY A 22 -4.16 -3.26 -4.21
N THR A 23 -4.39 -3.89 -3.05
CA THR A 23 -5.51 -4.83 -2.86
C THR A 23 -6.85 -4.15 -2.92
N GLY A 24 -7.03 -2.96 -2.33
CA GLY A 24 -8.28 -2.21 -2.40
C GLY A 24 -8.68 -1.85 -3.85
N VAL A 25 -7.72 -1.35 -4.63
CA VAL A 25 -7.92 -1.04 -6.05
C VAL A 25 -8.15 -2.32 -6.86
N GLY A 26 -7.37 -3.37 -6.62
CA GLY A 26 -7.51 -4.65 -7.30
C GLY A 26 -8.86 -5.32 -7.06
N VAL A 27 -9.38 -5.26 -5.82
CA VAL A 27 -10.74 -5.72 -5.49
C VAL A 27 -11.77 -4.90 -6.25
N ALA A 28 -11.68 -3.56 -6.24
CA ALA A 28 -12.64 -2.70 -6.93
C ALA A 28 -12.71 -3.03 -8.44
N ILE A 29 -11.56 -3.15 -9.09
CA ILE A 29 -11.46 -3.50 -10.51
C ILE A 29 -11.96 -4.93 -10.75
N GLY A 30 -11.54 -5.91 -9.93
CA GLY A 30 -11.98 -7.30 -10.04
C GLY A 30 -13.49 -7.46 -9.85
N THR A 31 -14.09 -6.66 -8.96
CA THR A 31 -15.54 -6.64 -8.74
C THR A 31 -16.27 -6.03 -9.92
N ALA A 32 -15.74 -4.94 -10.50
CA ALA A 32 -16.31 -4.30 -11.69
C ALA A 32 -16.28 -5.21 -12.93
N LEU A 33 -15.25 -6.05 -13.06
CA LEU A 33 -15.07 -6.98 -14.18
C LEU A 33 -15.72 -8.35 -13.95
N GLY A 34 -16.28 -8.62 -12.76
CA GLY A 34 -16.84 -9.93 -12.40
C GLY A 34 -15.78 -11.03 -12.15
N ILE A 35 -14.49 -10.68 -12.12
CA ILE A 35 -13.35 -11.58 -11.93
C ILE A 35 -12.53 -11.21 -10.69
N ILE A 36 -13.18 -11.27 -9.52
CA ILE A 36 -12.63 -10.80 -8.23
C ILE A 36 -11.29 -11.46 -7.89
N ALA A 37 -11.15 -12.77 -8.12
CA ALA A 37 -9.92 -13.51 -7.83
C ALA A 37 -8.70 -12.93 -8.58
N VAL A 38 -8.88 -12.57 -9.85
CA VAL A 38 -7.83 -11.97 -10.69
C VAL A 38 -7.53 -10.55 -10.22
N GLY A 39 -8.56 -9.76 -9.91
CA GLY A 39 -8.38 -8.40 -9.39
C GLY A 39 -7.58 -8.35 -8.08
N ILE A 40 -7.86 -9.26 -7.13
CA ILE A 40 -7.10 -9.36 -5.88
C ILE A 40 -5.65 -9.76 -6.15
N ALA A 41 -5.41 -10.77 -7.00
CA ALA A 41 -4.07 -11.25 -7.32
C ALA A 41 -3.21 -10.14 -7.96
N ILE A 42 -3.76 -9.40 -8.92
CA ILE A 42 -3.09 -8.29 -9.58
C ILE A 42 -2.87 -7.12 -8.59
N GLY A 43 -3.89 -6.76 -7.82
CA GLY A 43 -3.78 -5.67 -6.84
C GLY A 43 -2.74 -5.93 -5.76
N ALA A 44 -2.70 -7.15 -5.22
CA ALA A 44 -1.71 -7.56 -4.23
C ALA A 44 -0.29 -7.58 -4.80
N SER A 45 -0.10 -8.15 -6.00
CA SER A 45 1.22 -8.21 -6.64
C SER A 45 1.76 -6.83 -6.99
N ILE A 46 0.93 -5.92 -7.51
CA ILE A 46 1.32 -4.52 -7.75
C ILE A 46 1.64 -3.81 -6.42
N GLY A 47 0.79 -3.98 -5.39
CA GLY A 47 1.01 -3.39 -4.08
C GLY A 47 2.34 -3.82 -3.43
N VAL A 48 2.70 -5.09 -3.56
CA VAL A 48 4.00 -5.62 -3.11
C VAL A 48 5.14 -5.10 -3.97
N ALA A 49 5.02 -5.10 -5.30
CA ALA A 49 6.06 -4.60 -6.19
C ALA A 49 6.38 -3.12 -5.92
N VAL A 50 5.36 -2.26 -5.84
CA VAL A 50 5.54 -0.84 -5.52
C VAL A 50 6.09 -0.66 -4.11
N GLY A 51 5.55 -1.40 -3.14
CA GLY A 51 5.98 -1.31 -1.74
C GLY A 51 7.43 -1.71 -1.54
N THR A 52 7.90 -2.78 -2.20
CA THR A 52 9.30 -3.23 -2.12
C THR A 52 10.27 -2.24 -2.78
N ILE A 53 9.91 -1.66 -3.93
CA ILE A 53 10.72 -0.63 -4.59
C ILE A 53 10.85 0.61 -3.69
N PHE A 54 9.77 1.07 -3.08
CA PHE A 54 9.78 2.23 -2.20
C PHE A 54 10.50 1.95 -0.87
N HIS A 55 10.32 0.75 -0.31
CA HIS A 55 11.00 0.34 0.91
C HIS A 55 12.51 0.23 0.72
N ASN A 56 12.96 -0.26 -0.43
CA ASN A 56 14.38 -0.34 -0.76
C ASN A 56 15.02 1.03 -1.01
N ARG A 57 14.23 2.05 -1.38
CA ARG A 57 14.70 3.44 -1.56
C ARG A 57 14.87 4.18 -0.24
N GLN A 58 14.29 3.67 0.84
CA GLN A 58 14.33 4.28 2.17
C GLN A 58 15.48 3.75 3.03
N SER A 59 16.12 2.67 2.58
CA SER A 59 17.25 2.04 3.26
C SER A 59 18.63 2.51 2.73
N ASP A 60 18.66 3.47 1.80
CA ASP A 60 19.86 4.16 1.27
C ASP A 60 19.81 5.65 1.64
#